data_AF-A0A924AB47-F1
#
_entry.id   AF-A0A924AB47-F1
#
_cell.length_a   1.000
_cell.length_b   1.000
_cell.length_c   1.000
_cell.angle_alpha   90.00
_cell.angle_beta   90.00
_cell.angle_gamma   90.00
#
_symmetry.space_group_name_H-M   'P 1'
#
loop_
_entity.id
_entity.type
_entity.pdbx_description
1 polymer ?
#
loop_
_entity_poly.entity_id
_entity_poly.type
_entity_poly.pdbx_seq_one_letter_code
_entity_poly.pdbx_strand_id
1 'polypeptide(L)'
;MQTIKFLNEHLMVGNLGHFAVIISVFGALFAAICYTRAVRHPMQGWLKLARIGFIIQALAVLTIFITLFTIIHSHYYEYQYAWQHSSNTLPTQYMISCFWEGQEGSFLLWMFWHAVLGCILLVKAKSWEAPVMAIVSLAQVVLGSMLIGIDIYIPAWHEIIPNDLSSIHILGNLHLNTYHLGSSPFQLLREHQPDFLRIPVIEMLGGPAHYLKAVKDGNGLNPLLQNYWMVIHPPTLFFGFACVIVPFAYAFAGLWTKKYKEWITPALPWTLIAVMVLGTGIIMGGYWAYESLNFGG
;
A
#
# COMPACT_ATOMS: atom_id res chain seq x y z
N MET A 1 11.40 -25.06 -22.86
CA MET A 1 10.19 -25.27 -22.03
C MET A 1 9.01 -24.68 -22.78
N GLN A 2 7.93 -25.44 -22.97
CA GLN A 2 6.69 -24.85 -23.49
C GLN A 2 6.09 -23.97 -22.38
N THR A 3 5.89 -22.68 -22.67
CA THR A 3 5.22 -21.76 -21.74
C THR A 3 3.77 -22.19 -21.61
N ILE A 4 3.37 -22.63 -20.41
CA ILE A 4 1.99 -23.01 -20.11
C ILE A 4 1.12 -21.75 -20.29
N LYS A 5 0.10 -21.84 -21.15
CA LYS A 5 -0.92 -20.78 -21.29
C LYS A 5 -2.06 -21.07 -20.31
N PHE A 6 -2.11 -20.31 -19.22
CA PHE A 6 -3.22 -20.37 -18.27
C PHE A 6 -4.51 -19.82 -18.91
N LEU A 7 -5.64 -20.46 -18.61
CA LEU A 7 -6.92 -20.17 -19.24
C LEU A 7 -7.85 -19.45 -18.26
N ASN A 8 -8.66 -18.54 -18.79
CA ASN A 8 -9.65 -17.72 -18.07
C ASN A 8 -9.07 -16.72 -17.05
N GLU A 9 -7.80 -16.34 -17.18
CA GLU A 9 -7.20 -15.26 -16.37
C GLU A 9 -7.44 -13.87 -16.98
N HIS A 10 -7.74 -12.89 -16.13
CA HIS A 10 -7.96 -11.49 -16.49
C HIS A 10 -6.72 -10.63 -16.19
N LEU A 11 -5.58 -10.99 -16.76
CA LEU A 11 -4.28 -10.40 -16.38
C LEU A 11 -4.18 -8.88 -16.60
N MET A 12 -4.94 -8.31 -17.52
CA MET A 12 -4.84 -6.88 -17.86
C MET A 12 -5.16 -5.95 -16.68
N VAL A 13 -6.14 -6.30 -15.84
CA VAL A 13 -6.52 -5.42 -14.71
C VAL A 13 -5.43 -5.42 -13.63
N GLY A 14 -4.83 -6.57 -13.33
CA GLY A 14 -3.71 -6.65 -12.40
C GLY A 14 -2.42 -6.05 -12.96
N ASN A 15 -2.16 -6.20 -14.26
CA ASN A 15 -1.01 -5.57 -14.91
C ASN A 15 -1.11 -4.03 -14.86
N LEU A 16 -2.31 -3.48 -15.06
CA LEU A 16 -2.57 -2.05 -14.88
C LEU A 16 -2.31 -1.64 -13.42
N GLY A 17 -2.77 -2.43 -12.45
CA GLY A 17 -2.52 -2.22 -11.03
C GLY A 17 -1.03 -2.22 -10.68
N HIS A 18 -0.28 -3.24 -11.08
CA HIS A 18 1.18 -3.33 -10.90
C HIS A 18 1.91 -2.14 -11.52
N PHE A 19 1.56 -1.78 -12.76
CA PHE A 19 2.14 -0.62 -13.43
C PHE A 19 1.85 0.68 -12.67
N ALA A 20 0.64 0.85 -12.15
CA ALA A 20 0.26 1.98 -11.32
C ALA A 20 1.03 2.01 -9.98
N VAL A 21 1.30 0.86 -9.35
CA VAL A 21 2.19 0.78 -8.16
C VAL A 21 3.56 1.36 -8.49
N ILE A 22 4.18 0.91 -9.59
CA ILE A 22 5.49 1.41 -10.04
C ILE A 22 5.45 2.93 -10.25
N ILE A 23 4.46 3.44 -11.00
CA ILE A 23 4.30 4.88 -11.21
C ILE A 23 4.14 5.62 -9.88
N SER A 24 3.40 5.06 -8.92
CA SER A 24 3.17 5.70 -7.63
C SER A 24 4.49 5.87 -6.84
N VAL A 25 5.35 4.84 -6.82
CA VAL A 25 6.64 4.90 -6.09
C VAL A 25 7.60 5.88 -6.76
N PHE A 26 7.79 5.77 -8.07
CA PHE A 26 8.71 6.65 -8.80
C PHE A 26 8.19 8.09 -8.86
N GLY A 27 6.88 8.29 -8.99
CA GLY A 27 6.22 9.58 -8.92
C GLY A 27 6.40 10.23 -7.54
N ALA A 28 6.22 9.47 -6.45
CA ALA A 28 6.47 9.93 -5.09
C ALA A 28 7.94 10.34 -4.89
N LEU A 29 8.87 9.51 -5.36
CA LEU A 29 10.30 9.75 -5.24
C LEU A 29 10.72 11.00 -6.03
N PHE A 30 10.25 11.11 -7.27
CA PHE A 30 10.47 12.28 -8.09
C PHE A 30 9.91 13.56 -7.45
N ALA A 31 8.68 13.50 -6.90
CA ALA A 31 8.07 14.60 -6.18
C ALA A 31 8.88 14.98 -4.94
N ALA A 32 9.28 14.02 -4.10
CA ALA A 32 10.07 14.25 -2.89
C ALA A 32 11.41 14.94 -3.20
N ILE A 33 12.11 14.48 -4.25
CA ILE A 33 13.37 15.08 -4.70
C ILE A 33 13.14 16.50 -5.22
N CYS A 34 12.13 16.71 -6.07
CA CYS A 34 11.85 18.03 -6.65
C CYS A 34 11.38 19.02 -5.58
N TYR A 35 10.53 18.63 -4.64
CA TYR A 35 10.14 19.47 -3.51
C TYR A 35 11.34 19.83 -2.63
N THR A 36 12.23 18.87 -2.35
CA THR A 36 13.48 19.13 -1.63
C THR A 36 14.37 20.13 -2.34
N ARG A 37 14.49 20.04 -3.67
CA ARG A 37 15.21 21.02 -4.47
C ARG A 37 14.52 22.38 -4.51
N ALA A 38 13.19 22.41 -4.55
CA ALA A 38 12.42 23.66 -4.52
C ALA A 38 12.61 24.45 -3.22
N VAL A 39 12.82 23.77 -2.08
CA VAL A 39 13.18 24.42 -0.81
C VAL A 39 14.54 25.12 -0.89
N ARG A 40 15.53 24.49 -1.54
CA ARG A 40 16.90 25.01 -1.64
C ARG A 40 17.09 26.02 -2.78
N HIS A 41 16.33 25.86 -3.88
CA HIS A 41 16.45 26.65 -5.11
C HIS A 41 15.08 27.11 -5.64
N PRO A 42 14.41 28.09 -4.99
CA PRO A 42 13.02 28.44 -5.30
C PRO A 42 12.76 28.97 -6.74
N MET A 43 13.75 29.56 -7.40
CA MET A 43 13.58 30.22 -8.71
C MET A 43 13.68 29.28 -9.93
N GLN A 44 13.97 27.99 -9.74
CA GLN A 44 14.35 27.07 -10.84
C GLN A 44 13.19 26.20 -11.37
N GLY A 45 11.93 26.54 -11.09
CA GLY A 45 10.77 25.77 -11.60
C GLY A 45 10.56 24.39 -10.97
N TRP A 46 11.40 23.98 -10.01
CA TRP A 46 11.28 22.70 -9.28
C TRP A 46 9.90 22.47 -8.66
N LEU A 47 9.25 23.53 -8.17
CA LEU A 47 7.92 23.43 -7.57
C LEU A 47 6.88 22.91 -8.57
N LYS A 48 6.94 23.37 -9.82
CA LYS A 48 6.02 22.91 -10.88
C LYS A 48 6.22 21.43 -11.19
N LEU A 49 7.48 21.01 -11.32
CA LEU A 49 7.82 19.59 -11.55
C LEU A 49 7.39 18.72 -10.37
N ALA A 50 7.60 19.19 -9.14
CA ALA A 50 7.21 18.49 -7.93
C ALA A 50 5.69 18.27 -7.85
N ARG A 51 4.89 19.30 -8.15
CA ARG A 51 3.42 19.20 -8.24
C ARG A 51 2.97 18.19 -9.30
N ILE A 52 3.59 18.22 -10.48
CA ILE A 52 3.28 17.26 -11.55
C ILE A 52 3.58 15.84 -11.09
N GLY A 53 4.75 15.61 -10.50
CA GLY A 53 5.13 14.31 -9.93
C GLY A 53 4.14 13.82 -8.87
N PHE A 54 3.74 14.70 -7.96
CA PHE A 54 2.77 14.37 -6.92
C PHE A 54 1.38 14.06 -7.49
N ILE A 55 0.90 14.82 -8.48
CA ILE A 55 -0.40 14.56 -9.12
C ILE A 55 -0.38 13.24 -9.88
N ILE A 56 0.70 12.94 -10.63
CA ILE A 56 0.87 11.65 -11.31
C ILE A 56 0.83 10.51 -10.29
N GLN A 57 1.53 10.67 -9.16
CA GLN A 57 1.52 9.71 -8.07
C GLN A 57 0.12 9.52 -7.47
N ALA A 58 -0.61 10.60 -7.19
CA ALA A 58 -1.95 10.54 -6.63
C ALA A 58 -2.94 9.84 -7.57
N LEU A 59 -2.87 10.13 -8.88
CA LEU A 59 -3.67 9.45 -9.91
C LEU A 59 -3.30 7.96 -10.03
N ALA A 60 -2.03 7.62 -9.88
CA ALA A 60 -1.59 6.23 -9.85
C ALA A 60 -2.15 5.50 -8.62
N VAL A 61 -2.12 6.10 -7.42
CA VAL A 61 -2.75 5.53 -6.22
C VAL A 61 -4.25 5.32 -6.39
N LEU A 62 -4.95 6.30 -6.98
CA LEU A 62 -6.37 6.13 -7.30
C LEU A 62 -6.60 4.99 -8.29
N THR A 63 -5.72 4.82 -9.27
CA THR A 63 -5.77 3.70 -10.22
C THR A 63 -5.60 2.36 -9.51
N ILE A 64 -4.61 2.22 -8.62
CA ILE A 64 -4.39 1.01 -7.80
C ILE A 64 -5.66 0.67 -7.01
N PHE A 65 -6.29 1.67 -6.39
CA PHE A 65 -7.51 1.50 -5.62
C PHE A 65 -8.67 0.99 -6.49
N ILE A 66 -8.89 1.60 -7.66
CA ILE A 66 -9.94 1.20 -8.61
C ILE A 66 -9.69 -0.20 -9.18
N THR A 67 -8.44 -0.53 -9.55
CA THR A 67 -8.12 -1.85 -10.10
C THR A 67 -8.31 -2.95 -9.07
N LEU A 68 -7.87 -2.72 -7.82
CA LEU A 68 -8.09 -3.68 -6.74
C LEU A 68 -9.58 -3.87 -6.44
N PHE A 69 -10.36 -2.78 -6.43
CA PHE A 69 -11.81 -2.85 -6.22
C PHE A 69 -12.47 -3.67 -7.33
N THR A 70 -12.06 -3.44 -8.58
CA THR A 70 -12.58 -4.17 -9.74
C THR A 70 -12.29 -5.67 -9.64
N ILE A 71 -11.07 -6.03 -9.20
CA ILE A 71 -10.66 -7.42 -8.99
C ILE A 71 -11.51 -8.10 -7.91
N ILE A 72 -11.70 -7.44 -6.76
CA ILE A 72 -12.51 -7.98 -5.64
C ILE A 72 -13.98 -8.10 -6.04
N HIS A 73 -14.57 -7.03 -6.59
CA HIS A 73 -15.98 -6.99 -6.97
C HIS A 73 -16.32 -7.98 -8.10
N SER A 74 -15.38 -8.25 -9.00
CA SER A 74 -15.58 -9.21 -10.10
C SER A 74 -15.21 -10.64 -9.72
N HIS A 75 -14.80 -10.89 -8.47
CA HIS A 75 -14.39 -12.21 -7.98
C HIS A 75 -13.27 -12.86 -8.82
N TYR A 76 -12.28 -12.06 -9.22
CA TYR A 76 -11.11 -12.55 -9.97
C TYR A 76 -10.15 -13.28 -9.03
N TYR A 77 -10.47 -14.55 -8.73
CA TYR A 77 -9.71 -15.41 -7.81
C TYR A 77 -8.38 -15.93 -8.38
N GLU A 78 -8.01 -15.57 -9.61
CA GLU A 78 -6.64 -15.66 -10.07
C GLU A 78 -5.69 -14.75 -9.26
N TYR A 79 -6.21 -13.67 -8.67
CA TYR A 79 -5.46 -12.80 -7.76
C TYR A 79 -5.58 -13.32 -6.34
N GLN A 80 -4.44 -13.55 -5.70
CA GLN A 80 -4.40 -14.09 -4.35
C GLN A 80 -5.19 -13.23 -3.37
N TYR A 81 -5.06 -11.91 -3.46
CA TYR A 81 -5.73 -10.99 -2.55
C TYR A 81 -7.26 -11.15 -2.60
N ALA A 82 -7.85 -11.24 -3.80
CA ALA A 82 -9.28 -11.46 -3.96
C ALA A 82 -9.70 -12.84 -3.45
N TRP A 83 -8.92 -13.88 -3.75
CA TRP A 83 -9.18 -15.23 -3.27
C TRP A 83 -9.11 -15.34 -1.74
N GLN A 84 -8.20 -14.61 -1.10
CA GLN A 84 -7.98 -14.68 0.34
C GLN A 84 -9.02 -13.89 1.14
N HIS A 85 -9.50 -12.75 0.61
CA HIS A 85 -10.27 -11.77 1.39
C HIS A 85 -11.74 -11.62 0.94
N SER A 86 -12.15 -12.26 -0.16
CA SER A 86 -13.52 -12.15 -0.69
C SER A 86 -14.13 -13.51 -1.00
N SER A 87 -15.46 -13.57 -1.15
CA SER A 87 -16.20 -14.76 -1.55
C SER A 87 -17.44 -14.38 -2.35
N ASN A 88 -18.01 -15.33 -3.08
CA ASN A 88 -19.21 -15.15 -3.91
C ASN A 88 -20.47 -14.84 -3.08
N THR A 89 -20.47 -15.20 -1.80
CA THR A 89 -21.59 -15.02 -0.88
C THR A 89 -21.45 -13.78 -0.01
N LEU A 90 -20.31 -13.07 -0.10
CA LEU A 90 -20.07 -11.86 0.68
C LEU A 90 -21.04 -10.74 0.25
N PRO A 91 -21.87 -10.21 1.17
CA PRO A 91 -22.72 -9.08 0.84
C PRO A 91 -21.91 -7.87 0.35
N THR A 92 -22.41 -7.19 -0.68
CA THR A 92 -21.71 -6.08 -1.35
C THR A 92 -21.29 -4.97 -0.38
N GLN A 93 -22.05 -4.70 0.68
CA GLN A 93 -21.67 -3.68 1.68
C GLN A 93 -20.35 -3.99 2.40
N TYR A 94 -19.92 -5.26 2.47
CA TYR A 94 -18.68 -5.67 3.11
C TYR A 94 -17.51 -5.85 2.13
N MET A 95 -17.75 -5.78 0.82
CA MET A 95 -16.67 -5.88 -0.18
C MET A 95 -15.63 -4.77 -0.03
N ILE A 96 -16.06 -3.59 0.41
CA ILE A 96 -15.12 -2.49 0.68
C ILE A 96 -14.24 -2.81 1.90
N SER A 97 -14.76 -3.59 2.87
CA SER A 97 -14.00 -4.02 4.04
C SER A 97 -12.84 -4.96 3.71
N CYS A 98 -12.91 -5.65 2.58
CA CYS A 98 -11.80 -6.48 2.08
C CYS A 98 -10.52 -5.67 1.89
N PHE A 99 -10.61 -4.36 1.60
CA PHE A 99 -9.42 -3.51 1.43
C PHE A 99 -8.59 -3.38 2.70
N TRP A 100 -9.20 -3.29 3.87
CA TRP A 100 -8.45 -3.04 5.11
C TRP A 100 -8.38 -4.26 6.02
N GLU A 101 -8.79 -5.43 5.53
CA GLU A 101 -8.46 -6.71 6.18
C GLU A 101 -7.00 -7.08 5.91
N GLY A 102 -6.58 -7.03 4.64
CA GLY A 102 -5.22 -7.37 4.22
C GLY A 102 -4.21 -6.27 4.54
N GLN A 103 -2.94 -6.66 4.67
CA GLN A 103 -1.84 -5.73 4.91
C GLN A 103 -1.64 -4.77 3.72
N GLU A 104 -1.71 -5.28 2.50
CA GLU A 104 -1.53 -4.54 1.26
C GLU A 104 -2.60 -3.46 1.11
N GLY A 105 -3.87 -3.85 1.26
CA GLY A 105 -4.94 -2.88 1.13
C GLY A 105 -4.99 -1.88 2.30
N SER A 106 -4.52 -2.25 3.50
CA SER A 106 -4.28 -1.29 4.58
C SER A 106 -3.27 -0.23 4.16
N PHE A 107 -2.08 -0.60 3.66
CA PHE A 107 -1.10 0.36 3.15
C PHE A 107 -1.66 1.23 2.02
N LEU A 108 -2.45 0.64 1.12
CA LEU A 108 -3.13 1.38 0.05
C LEU A 108 -4.10 2.44 0.60
N LEU A 109 -4.83 2.15 1.68
CA LEU A 109 -5.73 3.12 2.31
C LEU A 109 -4.97 4.30 2.92
N TRP A 110 -3.81 4.07 3.54
CA TRP A 110 -2.92 5.14 4.01
C TRP A 110 -2.43 6.00 2.83
N MET A 111 -1.94 5.36 1.76
CA MET A 111 -1.47 6.06 0.57
C MET A 111 -2.57 6.90 -0.08
N PHE A 112 -3.79 6.35 -0.16
CA PHE A 112 -4.95 7.05 -0.70
C PHE A 112 -5.26 8.32 0.11
N TRP A 113 -5.36 8.23 1.44
CA TRP A 113 -5.63 9.39 2.26
C TRP A 113 -4.50 10.42 2.23
N HIS A 114 -3.24 9.99 2.24
CA HIS A 114 -2.11 10.90 2.06
C HIS A 114 -2.12 11.58 0.68
N ALA A 115 -2.57 10.91 -0.38
CA ALA A 115 -2.72 11.51 -1.70
C ALA A 115 -3.82 12.59 -1.69
N VAL A 116 -4.98 12.30 -1.09
CA VAL A 116 -6.08 13.26 -0.90
C VAL A 116 -5.63 14.47 -0.08
N LEU A 117 -5.02 14.23 1.08
CA LEU A 117 -4.51 15.29 1.96
C LEU A 117 -3.43 16.12 1.27
N GLY A 118 -2.51 15.48 0.54
CA GLY A 118 -1.49 16.17 -0.23
C GLY A 118 -2.09 17.05 -1.33
N CYS A 119 -3.11 16.58 -2.07
CA CYS A 119 -3.84 17.40 -3.03
C CYS A 119 -4.48 18.65 -2.38
N ILE A 120 -5.02 18.52 -1.16
CA ILE A 120 -5.53 19.67 -0.39
C ILE A 120 -4.38 20.62 -0.02
N LEU A 121 -3.24 20.08 0.41
CA LEU A 121 -2.06 20.85 0.80
C LEU A 121 -1.40 21.59 -0.37
N LEU A 122 -1.51 21.10 -1.61
CA LEU A 122 -1.07 21.83 -2.81
C LEU A 122 -1.70 23.23 -2.90
N VAL A 123 -2.92 23.39 -2.37
CA VAL A 123 -3.65 24.65 -2.36
C VAL A 123 -3.51 25.37 -1.02
N LYS A 124 -3.57 24.63 0.09
CA LYS A 124 -3.66 25.22 1.44
C LYS A 124 -2.31 25.55 2.08
N ALA A 125 -1.23 24.85 1.71
CA ALA A 125 0.06 25.00 2.39
C ALA A 125 0.78 26.31 2.05
N LYS A 126 0.48 26.94 0.91
CA LYS A 126 1.05 28.23 0.48
C LYS A 126 2.59 28.19 0.52
N SER A 127 3.23 29.10 1.28
CA SER A 127 4.69 29.16 1.42
C SER A 127 5.30 27.91 2.08
N TRP A 128 4.50 27.08 2.74
CA TRP A 128 4.94 25.81 3.33
C TRP A 128 4.86 24.63 2.38
N GLU A 129 4.30 24.79 1.19
CA GLU A 129 4.06 23.67 0.28
C GLU A 129 5.34 22.88 0.01
N ALA A 130 6.43 23.54 -0.39
CA ALA A 130 7.65 22.83 -0.75
C ALA A 130 8.21 21.96 0.39
N PRO A 131 8.48 22.49 1.60
CA PRO A 131 9.02 21.66 2.66
C PRO A 131 8.01 20.66 3.25
N VAL A 132 6.71 20.96 3.29
CA VAL A 132 5.69 20.03 3.81
C VAL A 132 5.46 18.88 2.82
N MET A 133 5.29 19.19 1.54
CA MET A 133 5.04 18.18 0.50
C MET A 133 6.26 17.32 0.24
N ALA A 134 7.49 17.78 0.51
CA ALA A 134 8.67 16.92 0.51
C ALA A 134 8.53 15.75 1.52
N ILE A 135 8.03 16.03 2.74
CA ILE A 135 7.84 15.02 3.78
C ILE A 135 6.65 14.11 3.45
N VAL A 136 5.53 14.67 2.99
CA VAL A 136 4.37 13.87 2.54
C VAL A 136 4.76 12.95 1.39
N SER A 137 5.51 13.45 0.41
CA SER A 137 5.98 12.64 -0.73
C SER A 137 6.97 11.56 -0.29
N LEU A 138 7.84 11.85 0.68
CA LEU A 138 8.73 10.83 1.25
C LEU A 138 7.95 9.72 1.96
N ALA A 139 6.91 10.06 2.72
CA ALA A 139 6.03 9.06 3.33
C ALA A 139 5.35 8.18 2.26
N GLN A 140 4.94 8.77 1.13
CA GLN A 140 4.41 8.02 -0.02
C GLN A 140 5.44 7.08 -0.66
N VAL A 141 6.73 7.45 -0.70
CA VAL A 141 7.80 6.53 -1.17
C VAL A 141 7.89 5.30 -0.27
N VAL A 142 7.89 5.52 1.05
CA VAL A 142 7.99 4.42 2.02
C VAL A 142 6.78 3.50 1.92
N LEU A 143 5.57 4.04 1.94
CA LEU A 143 4.35 3.23 1.82
C LEU A 143 4.27 2.54 0.46
N GLY A 144 4.61 3.24 -0.63
CA GLY A 144 4.63 2.68 -1.97
C GLY A 144 5.62 1.53 -2.12
N SER A 145 6.80 1.60 -1.49
CA SER A 145 7.75 0.49 -1.48
C SER A 145 7.23 -0.75 -0.76
N MET A 146 6.27 -0.61 0.17
CA MET A 146 5.62 -1.75 0.82
C MET A 146 4.62 -2.46 -0.09
N LEU A 147 4.21 -1.85 -1.22
CA LEU A 147 3.29 -2.46 -2.20
C LEU A 147 3.99 -3.00 -3.45
N ILE A 148 5.30 -2.77 -3.60
CA ILE A 148 6.01 -3.10 -4.84
C ILE A 148 6.15 -4.61 -5.06
N GLY A 149 6.29 -5.40 -3.98
CA GLY A 149 6.33 -6.86 -4.01
C GLY A 149 7.46 -7.43 -4.88
N ILE A 150 8.69 -6.93 -4.73
CA ILE A 150 9.84 -7.36 -5.53
C ILE A 150 10.78 -8.28 -4.74
N ASP A 151 11.29 -9.32 -5.41
CA ASP A 151 12.39 -10.14 -4.89
C ASP A 151 13.73 -9.58 -5.35
N ILE A 152 14.56 -9.18 -4.39
CA ILE A 152 15.91 -8.69 -4.63
C ILE A 152 16.87 -9.85 -4.36
N TYR A 153 17.49 -10.37 -5.42
CA TYR A 153 18.60 -11.30 -5.29
C TYR A 153 19.85 -10.56 -4.84
N ILE A 154 20.39 -10.92 -3.69
CA ILE A 154 21.69 -10.43 -3.22
C ILE A 154 22.65 -11.63 -3.30
N PRO A 155 23.66 -11.58 -4.19
CA PRO A 155 24.66 -12.64 -4.29
C PRO A 155 25.31 -12.88 -2.92
N ALA A 156 25.48 -14.14 -2.54
CA ALA A 156 26.11 -14.47 -1.27
C ALA A 156 27.52 -13.88 -1.19
N TRP A 157 27.97 -13.47 0.00
CA TRP A 157 29.30 -12.89 0.21
C TRP A 157 30.43 -13.81 -0.30
N HIS A 158 30.23 -15.13 -0.30
CA HIS A 158 31.15 -16.13 -0.85
C HIS A 158 31.29 -16.12 -2.38
N GLU A 159 30.37 -15.49 -3.11
CA GLU A 159 30.49 -15.26 -4.57
C GLU A 159 31.28 -13.97 -4.90
N ILE A 160 31.44 -13.08 -3.92
CA ILE A 160 32.03 -11.74 -4.08
C ILE A 160 33.47 -11.68 -3.52
N ILE A 161 33.77 -12.41 -2.44
CA ILE A 161 35.07 -12.36 -1.75
C ILE A 161 35.98 -13.51 -2.21
N PRO A 162 37.27 -13.24 -2.54
CA PRO A 162 38.25 -14.28 -2.86
C PRO A 162 38.37 -15.32 -1.72
N ASN A 163 38.59 -16.58 -2.11
CA ASN A 163 38.58 -17.76 -1.22
C ASN A 163 39.40 -17.62 0.09
N ASP A 164 40.39 -16.74 0.14
CA ASP A 164 41.31 -16.54 1.29
C ASP A 164 40.65 -15.84 2.51
N LEU A 165 39.54 -15.12 2.32
CA LEU A 165 38.78 -14.47 3.40
C LEU A 165 37.48 -15.21 3.78
N SER A 166 37.19 -16.34 3.12
CA SER A 166 35.97 -17.13 3.33
C SER A 166 35.90 -17.83 4.70
N SER A 167 37.01 -17.88 5.43
CA SER A 167 37.17 -18.53 6.74
C SER A 167 36.73 -17.67 7.93
N ILE A 168 36.30 -16.43 7.72
CA ILE A 168 35.81 -15.54 8.78
C ILE A 168 34.39 -16.00 9.20
N HIS A 169 34.33 -16.84 10.22
CA HIS A 169 33.11 -17.44 10.80
C HIS A 169 32.00 -16.45 11.21
N ILE A 170 32.28 -15.16 11.29
CA ILE A 170 31.31 -14.12 11.71
C ILE A 170 30.25 -13.85 10.62
N LEU A 171 30.52 -14.21 9.36
CA LEU A 171 29.64 -13.94 8.21
C LEU A 171 28.96 -15.20 7.63
N GLY A 172 29.36 -16.41 8.04
CA GLY A 172 28.98 -17.67 7.42
C GLY A 172 27.55 -18.17 7.65
N ASN A 173 26.77 -17.51 8.51
CA ASN A 173 25.41 -17.93 8.87
C ASN A 173 24.30 -17.05 8.24
N LEU A 174 24.63 -16.09 7.37
CA LEU A 174 23.65 -15.24 6.71
C LEU A 174 23.20 -15.88 5.39
N HIS A 175 22.33 -16.90 5.46
CA HIS A 175 21.66 -17.50 4.29
C HIS A 175 20.57 -16.57 3.73
N LEU A 176 20.96 -15.41 3.19
CA LEU A 176 20.01 -14.45 2.60
C LEU A 176 20.34 -14.22 1.12
N ASN A 177 20.00 -15.22 0.28
CA ASN A 177 20.20 -15.11 -1.18
C ASN A 177 19.10 -14.27 -1.86
N THR A 178 17.92 -14.15 -1.25
CA THR A 178 16.80 -13.37 -1.77
C THR A 178 16.11 -12.61 -0.64
N TYR A 179 15.83 -11.33 -0.88
CA TYR A 179 15.10 -10.46 0.02
C TYR A 179 13.82 -10.01 -0.65
N HIS A 180 12.67 -10.37 -0.07
CA HIS A 180 11.37 -9.92 -0.53
C HIS A 180 11.06 -8.54 0.04
N LEU A 181 10.80 -7.56 -0.82
CA LEU A 181 10.45 -6.18 -0.44
C LEU A 181 9.00 -5.88 -0.78
N GLY A 182 8.21 -5.60 0.25
CA GLY A 182 6.78 -5.29 0.13
C GLY A 182 5.94 -6.50 -0.24
N SER A 183 4.65 -6.29 -0.52
CA SER A 183 3.72 -7.32 -0.98
C SER A 183 2.72 -6.69 -1.93
N SER A 184 2.57 -7.27 -3.13
CA SER A 184 1.70 -6.71 -4.16
C SER A 184 0.29 -7.32 -4.07
N PRO A 185 -0.78 -6.51 -4.01
CA PRO A 185 -2.15 -7.02 -4.01
C PRO A 185 -2.56 -7.63 -5.37
N PHE A 186 -1.71 -7.47 -6.39
CA PHE A 186 -1.92 -7.99 -7.74
C PHE A 186 -1.10 -9.26 -8.00
N GLN A 187 -0.51 -9.87 -6.98
CA GLN A 187 0.15 -11.17 -7.10
C GLN A 187 -0.87 -12.25 -7.46
N LEU A 188 -0.49 -13.11 -8.40
CA LEU A 188 -1.37 -14.17 -8.88
C LEU A 188 -1.25 -15.39 -7.97
N LEU A 189 -2.37 -16.07 -7.71
CA LEU A 189 -2.45 -17.22 -6.81
C LEU A 189 -1.44 -18.31 -7.18
N ARG A 190 -1.28 -18.55 -8.50
CA ARG A 190 -0.33 -19.53 -9.04
C ARG A 190 1.14 -19.18 -8.81
N GLU A 191 1.44 -17.90 -8.61
CA GLU A 191 2.80 -17.40 -8.36
C GLU A 191 3.11 -17.43 -6.88
N HIS A 192 2.12 -17.11 -6.03
CA HIS A 192 2.28 -17.16 -4.59
C HIS A 192 2.30 -18.60 -4.04
N GLN A 193 1.50 -19.50 -4.61
CA GLN A 193 1.42 -20.90 -4.21
C GLN A 193 1.68 -21.82 -5.42
N PRO A 194 2.93 -21.98 -5.88
CA PRO A 194 3.25 -22.80 -7.05
C PRO A 194 2.88 -24.28 -6.85
N ASP A 195 2.94 -24.79 -5.61
CA ASP A 195 2.56 -26.17 -5.28
C ASP A 195 1.06 -26.42 -5.44
N PHE A 196 0.23 -25.37 -5.33
CA PHE A 196 -1.21 -25.49 -5.58
C PHE A 196 -1.49 -26.04 -6.98
N LEU A 197 -0.70 -25.67 -7.99
CA LEU A 197 -0.87 -26.14 -9.38
C LEU A 197 -0.64 -27.64 -9.55
N ARG A 198 -0.05 -28.32 -8.56
CA ARG A 198 0.36 -29.74 -8.63
C ARG A 198 -0.59 -30.68 -7.88
N ILE A 199 -1.69 -30.16 -7.34
CA ILE A 199 -2.66 -31.02 -6.62
C ILE A 199 -3.39 -31.96 -7.60
N PRO A 200 -3.76 -33.19 -7.17
CA PRO A 200 -4.36 -34.19 -8.07
C PRO A 200 -5.64 -33.71 -8.77
N VAL A 201 -6.44 -32.87 -8.11
CA VAL A 201 -7.69 -32.33 -8.68
C VAL A 201 -7.41 -31.45 -9.91
N ILE A 202 -6.34 -30.66 -9.91
CA ILE A 202 -5.98 -29.81 -11.06
C ILE A 202 -5.52 -30.68 -12.24
N GLU A 203 -4.78 -31.74 -11.96
CA GLU A 203 -4.38 -32.71 -12.99
C GLU A 203 -5.61 -33.36 -13.64
N MET A 204 -6.60 -33.76 -12.85
CA MET A 204 -7.88 -34.31 -13.36
C MET A 204 -8.68 -33.30 -14.21
N LEU A 205 -8.52 -31.99 -13.96
CA LEU A 205 -9.23 -30.92 -14.69
C LEU A 205 -8.54 -30.50 -16.00
N GLY A 206 -7.49 -31.22 -16.41
CA GLY A 206 -6.70 -30.95 -17.61
C GLY A 206 -5.35 -30.27 -17.35
N GLY A 207 -4.87 -30.31 -16.11
CA GLY A 207 -3.56 -29.82 -15.71
C GLY A 207 -3.52 -28.34 -15.29
N PRO A 208 -2.32 -27.80 -15.00
CA PRO A 208 -2.12 -26.48 -14.40
C PRO A 208 -2.79 -25.32 -15.16
N ALA A 209 -2.93 -25.42 -16.48
CA ALA A 209 -3.59 -24.41 -17.31
C ALA A 209 -5.06 -24.15 -16.93
N HIS A 210 -5.70 -25.11 -16.24
CA HIS A 210 -7.11 -25.07 -15.87
C HIS A 210 -7.36 -24.89 -14.36
N TYR A 211 -6.38 -24.45 -13.58
CA TYR A 211 -6.51 -24.36 -12.12
C TYR A 211 -7.73 -23.55 -11.64
N LEU A 212 -8.13 -22.50 -12.37
CA LEU A 212 -9.34 -21.70 -12.07
C LEU A 212 -10.64 -22.50 -12.16
N LYS A 213 -10.66 -23.67 -12.79
CA LYS A 213 -11.81 -24.57 -12.69
C LYS A 213 -11.98 -25.13 -11.28
N ALA A 214 -10.89 -25.31 -10.53
CA ALA A 214 -10.92 -25.75 -9.14
C ALA A 214 -11.22 -24.60 -8.17
N VAL A 215 -10.82 -23.37 -8.51
CA VAL A 215 -11.05 -22.18 -7.70
C VAL A 215 -12.42 -21.58 -8.02
N LYS A 216 -13.47 -22.07 -7.34
CA LYS A 216 -14.85 -21.60 -7.54
C LYS A 216 -15.29 -20.49 -6.61
N ASP A 217 -14.66 -20.37 -5.46
CA ASP A 217 -14.95 -19.38 -4.43
C ASP A 217 -13.65 -18.96 -3.73
N GLY A 218 -13.69 -17.82 -3.06
CA GLY A 218 -12.62 -17.37 -2.18
C GLY A 218 -12.91 -17.72 -0.71
N ASN A 219 -11.92 -17.50 0.16
CA ASN A 219 -12.01 -17.80 1.59
C ASN A 219 -13.03 -16.90 2.31
N GLY A 220 -13.37 -15.76 1.71
CA GLY A 220 -14.27 -14.77 2.30
C GLY A 220 -13.60 -13.90 3.36
N LEU A 221 -14.27 -12.80 3.69
CA LEU A 221 -13.89 -11.93 4.78
C LEU A 221 -14.09 -12.67 6.11
N ASN A 222 -13.15 -12.53 7.05
CA ASN A 222 -13.33 -13.07 8.41
C ASN A 222 -14.73 -12.71 8.95
N PRO A 223 -15.52 -13.68 9.46
CA PRO A 223 -16.89 -13.44 9.93
C PRO A 223 -17.01 -12.33 10.97
N LEU A 224 -15.99 -12.12 11.82
CA LEU A 224 -15.96 -11.02 12.80
C LEU A 224 -15.90 -9.63 12.15
N LEU A 225 -15.44 -9.57 10.90
CA LEU A 225 -15.34 -8.35 10.12
C LEU A 225 -16.60 -8.07 9.27
N GLN A 226 -17.56 -9.00 9.24
CA GLN A 226 -18.86 -8.83 8.57
C GLN A 226 -19.86 -8.09 9.47
N ASN A 227 -19.45 -6.93 9.98
CA ASN A 227 -20.25 -6.04 10.82
C ASN A 227 -20.21 -4.62 10.23
N TYR A 228 -21.31 -3.86 10.34
CA TYR A 228 -21.37 -2.47 9.87
C TYR A 228 -20.25 -1.59 10.44
N TRP A 229 -19.85 -1.78 11.70
CA TRP A 229 -18.71 -1.06 12.28
C TRP A 229 -17.44 -1.26 11.46
N MET A 230 -17.19 -2.45 10.95
CA MET A 230 -15.99 -2.74 10.15
C MET A 230 -16.01 -2.12 8.76
N VAL A 231 -17.16 -1.61 8.32
CA VAL A 231 -17.29 -0.80 7.10
C VAL A 231 -16.87 0.66 7.38
N ILE A 232 -17.15 1.20 8.56
CA ILE A 232 -17.03 2.64 8.84
C ILE A 232 -15.90 3.02 9.78
N HIS A 233 -15.58 2.17 10.76
CA HIS A 233 -14.54 2.40 11.77
C HIS A 233 -13.14 2.44 11.12
N PRO A 234 -12.70 1.43 10.35
CA PRO A 234 -11.35 1.45 9.81
C PRO A 234 -11.11 2.65 8.89
N PRO A 235 -11.97 3.01 7.92
CA PRO A 235 -11.75 4.22 7.12
C PRO A 235 -11.66 5.49 7.96
N THR A 236 -12.46 5.61 9.02
CA THR A 236 -12.39 6.75 9.96
C THR A 236 -11.08 6.77 10.74
N LEU A 237 -10.66 5.63 11.29
CA LEU A 237 -9.43 5.49 12.07
C LEU A 237 -8.20 5.77 11.19
N PHE A 238 -8.15 5.17 9.99
CA PHE A 238 -7.07 5.36 9.02
C PHE A 238 -7.01 6.79 8.51
N PHE A 239 -8.17 7.44 8.28
CA PHE A 239 -8.19 8.85 7.94
C PHE A 239 -7.64 9.72 9.08
N GLY A 240 -8.02 9.43 10.33
CA GLY A 240 -7.50 10.11 11.52
C GLY A 240 -5.98 9.98 11.65
N PHE A 241 -5.45 8.76 11.49
CA PHE A 241 -4.01 8.52 11.45
C PHE A 241 -3.32 9.23 10.28
N ALA A 242 -3.90 9.17 9.08
CA ALA A 242 -3.38 9.87 7.91
C ALA A 242 -3.33 11.39 8.13
N CYS A 243 -4.30 11.99 8.83
CA CYS A 243 -4.27 13.41 9.17
C CYS A 243 -3.07 13.81 10.03
N VAL A 244 -2.52 12.91 10.85
CA VAL A 244 -1.33 13.18 11.69
C VAL A 244 -0.08 13.47 10.85
N ILE A 245 -0.01 13.00 9.60
CA ILE A 245 1.13 13.31 8.71
C ILE A 245 1.27 14.81 8.48
N VAL A 246 0.16 15.56 8.50
CA VAL A 246 0.15 16.98 8.19
C VAL A 246 0.88 17.79 9.27
N PRO A 247 0.48 17.77 10.56
CA PRO A 247 1.22 18.47 11.60
C PRO A 247 2.66 17.95 11.76
N PHE A 248 2.90 16.65 11.56
CA PHE A 248 4.27 16.10 11.53
C PHE A 248 5.12 16.74 10.42
N ALA A 249 4.59 16.82 9.20
CA ALA A 249 5.27 17.42 8.07
C ALA A 249 5.53 18.92 8.28
N TYR A 250 4.58 19.66 8.87
CA TYR A 250 4.79 21.05 9.26
C TYR A 250 5.88 21.21 10.33
N ALA A 251 5.89 20.35 11.37
CA ALA A 251 6.91 20.39 12.41
C ALA A 251 8.31 20.16 11.83
N PHE A 252 8.46 19.12 11.00
CA PHE A 252 9.73 18.82 10.35
C PHE A 252 10.14 19.92 9.35
N ALA A 253 9.19 20.44 8.58
CA ALA A 253 9.41 21.59 7.69
C ALA A 253 9.88 22.83 8.48
N GLY A 254 9.32 23.06 9.67
CA GLY A 254 9.72 24.16 10.57
C GLY A 254 11.16 24.02 11.04
N LEU A 255 11.58 22.80 11.41
CA LEU A 255 12.97 22.50 11.75
C LEU A 255 13.90 22.69 10.54
N TRP A 256 13.53 22.14 9.39
CA TRP A 256 14.34 22.20 8.17
C TRP A 256 14.52 23.64 7.66
N THR A 257 13.47 24.45 7.69
CA THR A 257 13.50 25.85 7.25
C THR A 257 13.92 26.84 8.35
N LYS A 258 14.27 26.34 9.55
CA LYS A 258 14.62 27.13 10.75
C LYS A 258 13.50 28.07 11.24
N LYS A 259 12.26 27.76 10.91
CA LYS A 259 11.04 28.49 11.28
C LYS A 259 10.35 27.82 12.46
N TYR A 260 11.01 27.82 13.62
CA TYR A 260 10.63 26.96 14.76
C TYR A 260 9.26 27.21 15.39
N LYS A 261 8.64 28.39 15.15
CA LYS A 261 7.32 28.75 15.71
C LYS A 261 6.24 28.94 14.65
N GLU A 262 6.60 29.41 13.46
CA GLU A 262 5.64 29.75 12.40
C GLU A 262 4.86 28.54 11.88
N TRP A 263 5.42 27.32 12.00
CA TRP A 263 4.75 26.09 11.56
C TRP A 263 3.55 25.71 12.43
N ILE A 264 3.49 26.19 13.67
CA ILE A 264 2.45 25.83 14.64
C ILE A 264 1.08 26.31 14.16
N THR A 265 0.99 27.56 13.70
CA THR A 265 -0.27 28.17 13.26
C THR A 265 -0.94 27.42 12.11
N PRO A 266 -0.26 27.08 11.00
CA PRO A 266 -0.86 26.29 9.93
C PRO A 266 -1.07 24.81 10.31
N ALA A 267 -0.31 24.25 11.25
CA ALA A 267 -0.47 22.86 11.69
C ALA A 267 -1.66 22.65 12.64
N LEU A 268 -1.97 23.64 13.50
CA LEU A 268 -2.94 23.50 14.58
C LEU A 268 -4.34 23.04 14.14
N PRO A 269 -4.96 23.60 13.07
CA PRO A 269 -6.26 23.11 12.60
C PRO A 269 -6.22 21.64 12.20
N TRP A 270 -5.13 21.19 11.57
CA TRP A 270 -4.95 19.80 11.19
C TRP A 270 -4.75 18.89 12.40
N THR A 271 -4.04 19.35 13.42
CA THR A 271 -3.91 18.62 14.70
C THR A 271 -5.27 18.41 15.35
N LEU A 272 -6.13 19.44 15.39
CA LEU A 272 -7.48 19.32 15.96
C LEU A 272 -8.34 18.35 15.15
N ILE A 273 -8.30 18.42 13.82
CA ILE A 273 -9.00 17.46 12.95
C ILE A 273 -8.51 16.04 13.22
N ALA A 274 -7.20 15.82 13.25
CA ALA A 274 -6.61 14.50 13.50
C ALA A 274 -7.05 13.94 14.85
N VAL A 275 -7.00 14.73 15.93
CA VAL A 275 -7.42 14.29 17.28
C VAL A 275 -8.91 13.95 17.31
N MET A 276 -9.78 14.78 16.73
CA MET A 276 -11.22 14.53 16.72
C MET A 276 -11.58 13.27 15.93
N VAL A 277 -11.02 13.12 14.72
CA VAL A 277 -11.28 11.96 13.86
C VAL A 277 -10.71 10.68 14.46
N LEU A 278 -9.47 10.72 14.97
CA LEU A 278 -8.84 9.56 15.59
C LEU A 278 -9.58 9.15 16.86
N GLY A 279 -9.98 10.11 17.71
CA GLY A 279 -10.79 9.84 18.89
C GLY A 279 -12.14 9.21 18.53
N THR A 280 -12.79 9.70 17.48
CA THR A 280 -14.03 9.11 16.96
C THR A 280 -13.79 7.68 16.48
N GLY A 281 -12.72 7.45 15.70
CA GLY A 281 -12.34 6.11 15.21
C GLY A 281 -12.07 5.13 16.35
N ILE A 282 -11.37 5.55 17.40
CA ILE A 282 -11.09 4.73 18.60
C ILE A 282 -12.40 4.37 19.32
N ILE A 283 -13.30 5.34 19.52
CA ILE A 283 -14.61 5.10 20.13
C ILE A 283 -15.42 4.09 19.31
N MET A 284 -15.48 4.26 17.99
CA MET A 284 -16.17 3.32 17.09
C MET A 284 -15.56 1.91 17.15
N GLY A 285 -14.23 1.80 17.25
CA GLY A 285 -13.55 0.51 17.41
C GLY A 285 -13.86 -0.14 18.76
N GLY A 286 -13.99 0.66 19.82
CA GLY A 286 -14.45 0.19 21.14
C GLY A 286 -15.87 -0.36 21.10
N TYR A 287 -16.80 0.30 20.40
CA TYR A 287 -18.16 -0.21 20.19
C TYR A 287 -18.18 -1.51 19.40
N TRP A 288 -17.40 -1.61 18.32
CA TRP A 288 -17.26 -2.84 17.56
C TRP A 288 -16.75 -4.00 18.44
N ALA A 289 -15.70 -3.76 19.23
CA ALA A 289 -15.12 -4.78 20.11
C ALA A 289 -16.14 -5.25 21.14
N TYR A 290 -16.89 -4.31 21.73
CA TYR A 290 -17.97 -4.65 22.67
C TYR A 290 -19.06 -5.51 22.02
N GLU A 291 -19.52 -5.17 20.82
CA GLU A 291 -20.59 -5.92 20.14
C GLU A 291 -20.13 -7.27 19.57
N SER A 292 -18.89 -7.36 19.08
CA SER A 292 -18.42 -8.51 18.30
C SER A 292 -17.57 -9.49 19.10
N LEU A 293 -16.86 -9.02 20.13
CA LEU A 293 -15.97 -9.84 20.97
C LEU A 293 -16.52 -10.05 22.39
N ASN A 294 -17.57 -9.32 22.80
CA ASN A 294 -18.06 -9.27 24.18
C ASN A 294 -16.92 -9.02 25.19
N PHE A 295 -17.03 -9.51 26.43
CA PHE A 295 -15.98 -9.42 27.46
C PHE A 295 -14.84 -10.45 27.30
N GLY A 296 -14.79 -11.18 26.18
CA GLY A 296 -13.82 -12.26 25.94
C GLY A 296 -12.70 -11.91 24.97
N GLY A 297 -12.67 -10.67 24.46
CA GLY A 297 -11.64 -10.15 23.54
C GLY A 297 -10.43 -9.56 24.24
#